data_AF-A0A1W9IHG9-F1
#
_entry.id   AF-A0A1W9IHG9-F1
#
_cell.length_a   1.000
_cell.length_b   1.000
_cell.length_c   1.000
_cell.angle_alpha   90.00
_cell.angle_beta   90.00
_cell.angle_gamma   90.00
#
_symmetry.space_group_name_H-M   'P 1'
#
loop_
_entity.id
_entity.type
_entity.pdbx_description
1 polymer ?
#
loop_
_entity_poly.entity_id
_entity_poly.type
_entity_poly.pdbx_seq_one_letter_code
_entity_poly.pdbx_strand_id
1 'polypeptide(L)'
;MEQQPRRKSWVVGPMIALALLCGVVLGKGWERTGHAGETYEELKTFSEVLNQVQKHYVDETKPKDLIQGAIRGMLATLDPHSAYMTPEMYKEMQVETRGEFGGVGIQ
;
A
#
# COMPACT_ATOMS: atom_id res chain seq x y z
N MET A 1 -9.14 56.33 -38.17
CA MET A 1 -8.99 54.91 -38.52
C MET A 1 -7.53 54.71 -38.88
N GLU A 2 -6.73 54.09 -38.02
CA GLU A 2 -5.38 53.67 -38.46
C GLU A 2 -5.07 52.36 -37.74
N GLN A 3 -5.21 51.28 -38.50
CA GLN A 3 -5.11 49.91 -38.01
C GLN A 3 -3.64 49.62 -37.68
N GLN A 4 -3.36 49.28 -36.43
CA GLN A 4 -2.04 48.82 -36.01
C GLN A 4 -1.75 47.44 -36.62
N PRO A 5 -0.63 47.27 -37.35
CA PRO A 5 -0.39 46.11 -38.20
C PRO A 5 0.05 44.86 -37.42
N ARG A 6 -0.25 43.72 -38.04
CA ARG A 6 -0.22 42.33 -37.57
C ARG A 6 1.19 41.77 -37.30
N ARG A 7 2.03 42.45 -36.51
CA ARG A 7 3.41 41.99 -36.20
C ARG A 7 3.60 41.44 -34.77
N LYS A 8 2.55 41.43 -33.94
CA LYS A 8 2.58 40.88 -32.56
C LYS A 8 2.13 39.42 -32.48
N SER A 9 1.69 38.81 -33.59
CA SER A 9 1.22 37.42 -33.65
C SER A 9 2.36 36.38 -33.70
N TRP A 10 3.54 36.74 -34.19
CA TRP A 10 4.66 35.79 -34.32
C TRP A 10 5.42 35.56 -33.00
N VAL A 11 5.37 36.52 -32.06
CA VAL A 11 6.09 36.44 -30.77
C VAL A 11 5.23 35.85 -29.64
N VAL A 12 3.90 35.87 -29.79
CA VAL A 12 2.96 35.38 -28.76
C VAL A 12 2.87 33.85 -28.73
N GLY A 13 2.97 33.19 -29.90
CA GLY A 13 3.01 31.74 -30.01
C GLY A 13 4.14 31.07 -29.20
N PRO A 14 5.41 31.46 -29.38
CA PRO A 14 6.52 30.84 -28.64
C PRO A 14 6.47 31.15 -27.13
N MET A 15 5.95 32.30 -26.70
CA MET A 15 5.79 32.62 -25.27
C MET A 15 4.76 31.73 -24.58
N ILE A 16 3.62 31.46 -25.23
CA ILE A 16 2.60 30.55 -24.69
C ILE A 16 3.11 29.11 -24.67
N ALA A 17 3.84 28.70 -25.72
CA ALA A 17 4.48 27.38 -25.76
C ALA A 17 5.54 27.23 -24.66
N LEU A 18 6.36 28.25 -24.39
CA LEU A 18 7.35 28.23 -23.33
C LEU A 18 6.70 28.23 -21.94
N ALA A 19 5.62 28.99 -21.74
CA ALA A 19 4.86 28.99 -20.49
C ALA A 19 4.17 27.63 -20.23
N LEU A 20 3.62 27.00 -21.26
CA LEU A 20 3.07 25.64 -21.17
C LEU A 20 4.16 24.60 -20.92
N LEU A 21 5.31 24.72 -21.58
CA LEU A 21 6.46 23.84 -21.38
C LEU A 21 7.01 23.97 -19.95
N CYS A 22 7.21 25.20 -19.47
CA CYS A 22 7.60 25.46 -18.08
C CYS A 22 6.55 24.98 -17.08
N GLY A 23 5.26 25.15 -17.36
CA GLY A 23 4.17 24.64 -16.53
C GLY A 23 4.19 23.11 -16.40
N VAL A 24 4.50 22.39 -17.49
CA VAL A 24 4.64 20.92 -17.47
C VAL A 24 5.92 20.47 -16.77
N VAL A 25 7.04 21.17 -16.97
CA VAL A 25 8.32 20.86 -16.32
C VAL A 25 8.26 21.13 -14.81
N LEU A 26 7.67 22.25 -14.39
CA LEU A 26 7.47 22.59 -12.99
C LEU A 26 6.34 21.79 -12.34
N GLY A 27 5.30 21.42 -13.09
CA GLY A 27 4.16 20.64 -12.61
C GLY A 27 4.52 19.20 -12.25
N LYS A 28 5.46 18.57 -12.97
CA LYS A 28 5.98 17.23 -12.64
C LYS A 28 6.83 17.18 -11.37
N GLY A 29 7.34 18.33 -10.90
CA GLY A 29 8.05 18.43 -9.62
C GLY A 29 7.13 18.55 -8.39
N TRP A 30 5.83 18.77 -8.59
CA TRP A 30 4.83 18.93 -7.52
C TRP A 30 3.96 17.68 -7.34
N GLU A 31 4.42 16.52 -7.79
CA GLU A 31 3.77 15.26 -7.42
C GLU A 31 4.24 14.88 -6.02
N ARG A 32 3.26 14.82 -5.10
CA ARG A 32 3.42 14.45 -3.69
C ARG A 32 3.96 13.02 -3.53
N THR A 33 5.24 12.84 -3.77
CA THR A 33 5.95 11.55 -3.76
C THR A 33 6.49 11.17 -2.37
N GLY A 34 6.42 12.06 -1.38
CA GLY A 34 6.99 11.83 -0.04
C GLY A 34 6.47 10.57 0.66
N HIS A 35 5.15 10.41 0.81
CA HIS A 35 4.61 9.27 1.55
C HIS A 35 4.67 7.93 0.80
N ALA A 36 4.57 7.94 -0.53
CA ALA A 36 4.69 6.71 -1.30
C ALA A 36 6.13 6.16 -1.28
N GLY A 37 7.13 7.05 -1.28
CA GLY A 37 8.54 6.66 -1.18
C GLY A 37 8.90 6.05 0.17
N GLU A 38 8.48 6.68 1.27
CA GLU A 38 8.72 6.18 2.63
C GLU A 38 8.11 4.79 2.85
N THR A 39 6.84 4.60 2.46
CA THR A 39 6.15 3.30 2.60
C THR A 39 6.84 2.19 1.80
N TYR A 40 7.38 2.52 0.63
CA TYR A 40 8.08 1.56 -0.22
C TYR A 40 9.40 1.06 0.42
N GLU A 41 10.17 1.96 1.02
CA GLU A 41 11.42 1.58 1.71
C GLU A 41 11.16 0.71 2.94
N GLU A 42 10.08 0.97 3.69
CA GLU A 42 9.67 0.12 4.81
C GLU A 42 9.27 -1.29 4.35
N LEU A 43 8.49 -1.39 3.27
CA LEU A 43 8.12 -2.68 2.67
C LEU A 43 9.31 -3.47 2.16
N LYS A 44 10.31 -2.78 1.59
CA LYS A 44 11.56 -3.40 1.17
C LYS A 44 12.32 -3.99 2.36
N THR A 45 12.47 -3.21 3.43
CA THR A 45 13.12 -3.64 4.67
C THR A 45 12.41 -4.85 5.27
N PHE A 46 11.08 -4.83 5.32
CA PHE A 46 10.27 -5.96 5.79
C PHE A 46 10.52 -7.23 4.95
N SER A 47 10.55 -7.10 3.63
CA SER A 47 10.81 -8.22 2.72
C SER A 47 12.22 -8.80 2.90
N GLU A 48 13.23 -7.96 3.12
CA GLU A 48 14.60 -8.40 3.40
C GLU A 48 14.68 -9.21 4.71
N VAL A 49 14.05 -8.72 5.78
CA VAL A 49 13.99 -9.44 7.06
C VAL A 49 13.26 -10.77 6.92
N LEU A 50 12.11 -10.79 6.22
CA LEU A 50 11.35 -12.01 5.97
C LEU A 50 12.18 -13.06 5.21
N ASN A 51 12.98 -12.62 4.23
CA ASN A 51 13.88 -13.49 3.48
C ASN A 51 15.04 -14.00 4.36
N GLN A 52 15.58 -13.15 5.23
CA GLN A 52 16.65 -13.52 6.14
C GLN A 52 16.21 -14.62 7.11
N VAL A 53 15.00 -14.48 7.68
CA VAL A 53 14.42 -15.49 8.56
C VAL A 53 14.25 -16.81 7.82
N GLN A 54 13.63 -16.81 6.63
CA GLN A 54 13.41 -18.05 5.88
C GLN A 54 14.69 -18.78 5.49
N LYS A 55 15.78 -18.06 5.22
CA LYS A 55 17.06 -18.66 4.78
C LYS A 55 17.93 -19.15 5.93
N HIS A 56 17.83 -18.52 7.09
CA HIS A 56 18.81 -18.69 8.18
C HIS A 56 18.19 -19.22 9.47
N TYR A 57 16.87 -19.39 9.54
CA TYR A 57 16.24 -20.02 10.68
C TYR A 57 16.50 -21.53 10.71
N VAL A 58 16.61 -22.09 11.92
CA VAL A 58 17.02 -23.47 12.17
C VAL A 58 15.96 -24.49 11.72
N ASP A 59 14.68 -24.13 11.82
CA ASP A 59 13.55 -24.99 11.46
C ASP A 59 12.90 -24.56 10.14
N GLU A 60 12.10 -25.46 9.55
CA GLU A 60 11.29 -25.13 8.38
C GLU A 60 10.22 -24.09 8.73
N THR A 61 10.36 -22.87 8.17
CA THR A 61 9.37 -21.81 8.32
C THR A 61 8.47 -21.71 7.11
N LYS A 62 7.15 -21.74 7.30
CA LYS A 62 6.18 -21.48 6.23
C LYS A 62 6.00 -19.96 6.06
N PRO A 63 6.11 -19.40 4.84
CA PRO A 63 5.93 -17.96 4.61
C PRO A 63 4.58 -17.45 5.08
N LYS A 64 3.52 -18.26 4.92
CA LYS A 64 2.15 -17.94 5.37
C LYS A 64 2.12 -17.67 6.88
N ASP A 65 2.79 -18.50 7.67
CA ASP A 65 2.75 -18.42 9.13
C ASP A 65 3.52 -17.18 9.63
N LEU A 66 4.67 -16.88 9.00
CA LEU A 66 5.46 -15.68 9.30
C LEU A 66 4.68 -14.39 8.99
N ILE A 67 4.01 -14.33 7.83
CA ILE A 67 3.22 -13.16 7.42
C ILE A 67 2.00 -12.99 8.34
N GLN A 68 1.29 -14.08 8.67
CA GLN A 68 0.18 -14.01 9.61
C GLN A 68 0.63 -13.58 11.01
N GLY A 69 1.79 -14.05 11.46
CA GLY A 69 2.42 -13.59 12.70
C GLY A 69 2.75 -12.10 12.68
N ALA A 70 3.33 -11.61 11.58
CA ALA A 70 3.62 -10.19 11.41
C ALA A 70 2.34 -9.33 11.45
N ILE A 71 1.27 -9.75 10.77
CA ILE A 71 -0.04 -9.06 10.80
C ILE A 71 -0.59 -8.99 12.23
N ARG A 72 -0.56 -10.10 12.97
CA ARG A 72 -0.98 -10.14 14.38
C ARG A 72 -0.14 -9.19 15.24
N GLY A 73 1.17 -9.16 15.03
CA GLY A 73 2.08 -8.24 15.71
C GLY A 73 1.74 -6.77 15.42
N MET A 74 1.51 -6.41 14.15
CA MET A 74 1.09 -5.06 13.78
C MET A 74 -0.23 -4.65 14.45
N LEU A 75 -1.25 -5.50 14.44
CA LEU A 75 -2.53 -5.19 15.09
C LEU A 75 -2.42 -5.05 16.60
N ALA A 76 -1.58 -5.85 17.25
CA ALA A 76 -1.32 -5.74 18.69
C ALA A 76 -0.69 -4.39 19.07
N THR A 77 -0.04 -3.68 18.13
CA THR A 77 0.49 -2.33 18.39
C THR A 77 -0.57 -1.24 18.31
N LEU A 78 -1.70 -1.49 17.64
CA LEU A 78 -2.76 -0.49 17.48
C LEU A 78 -3.62 -0.40 18.75
N ASP A 79 -4.19 -1.53 19.17
CA ASP A 79 -4.97 -1.63 20.40
C ASP A 79 -5.14 -3.09 20.87
N PRO A 80 -5.49 -3.34 22.16
CA PRO A 80 -5.63 -4.69 22.72
C PRO A 80 -6.80 -5.52 22.18
N HIS A 81 -7.73 -4.91 21.45
CA HIS A 81 -8.93 -5.54 20.91
C HIS A 81 -8.85 -5.78 19.39
N SER A 82 -7.88 -5.18 18.70
CA SER A 82 -7.59 -5.42 17.29
C SER A 82 -6.95 -6.81 17.10
N ALA A 83 -7.64 -7.67 16.33
CA ALA A 83 -7.18 -9.02 16.04
C ALA A 83 -7.37 -9.41 14.58
N TYR A 84 -6.46 -10.21 14.05
CA TYR A 84 -6.54 -10.81 12.70
C TYR A 84 -7.05 -12.24 12.80
N MET A 85 -8.19 -12.53 12.17
CA MET A 85 -8.73 -13.89 12.06
C MET A 85 -8.31 -14.52 10.74
N THR A 86 -7.75 -15.73 10.81
CA THR A 86 -7.53 -16.51 9.59
C THR A 86 -8.88 -17.04 9.07
N PRO A 87 -8.97 -17.40 7.77
CA PRO A 87 -10.20 -18.00 7.22
C PRO A 87 -10.71 -19.19 8.02
N GLU A 88 -9.80 -20.01 8.55
CA GLU A 88 -10.11 -21.18 9.37
C GLU A 88 -10.71 -20.77 10.72
N MET A 89 -10.07 -19.82 11.42
CA MET A 89 -10.59 -19.27 12.70
C MET A 89 -11.96 -18.61 12.51
N TYR A 90 -12.14 -17.87 11.44
CA TYR A 90 -13.42 -17.22 11.13
C TYR A 90 -14.52 -18.26 10.85
N LYS A 91 -14.17 -19.38 10.21
CA LYS A 91 -15.10 -20.49 9.98
C LYS A 91 -15.48 -21.17 11.29
N GLU A 92 -14.52 -21.44 12.17
CA GLU A 92 -14.76 -22.05 13.48
C GLU A 92 -15.63 -21.16 14.38
N MET A 93 -15.34 -19.86 14.44
CA MET A 93 -16.19 -18.88 15.16
C MET A 93 -17.63 -18.89 14.63
N GLN A 94 -17.83 -19.00 13.31
CA GLN A 94 -19.17 -19.10 12.73
C GLN A 94 -19.88 -20.39 13.11
N VAL A 95 -19.15 -21.52 13.21
CA VAL A 95 -19.71 -22.80 13.65
C VAL A 95 -20.15 -22.71 15.10
N GLU A 96 -19.31 -22.16 15.98
CA GLU A 96 -19.62 -21.92 17.39
C GLU A 96 -20.82 -21.00 17.56
N THR A 97 -20.87 -19.89 16.82
CA THR A 97 -21.97 -18.90 16.89
C THR A 97 -23.29 -19.46 16.36
N ARG A 98 -23.24 -20.30 15.32
CA ARG A 98 -24.44 -20.94 14.75
C ARG A 98 -24.93 -22.12 15.58
N GLY A 99 -24.12 -22.61 16.54
CA GLY A 99 -24.45 -23.78 17.36
C GLY A 99 -24.45 -25.10 16.57
N GLU A 100 -23.88 -25.11 15.35
CA GLU A 100 -23.79 -26.32 14.53
C GLU A 100 -22.55 -27.14 14.92
N PHE A 101 -22.55 -27.66 16.15
CA PHE A 101 -21.68 -28.79 16.45
C PHE A 101 -22.12 -29.95 15.56
N GLY A 102 -21.42 -30.17 14.45
CA GLY A 102 -21.61 -31.35 13.60
C GLY A 102 -21.55 -32.59 14.50
N GLY A 103 -22.70 -33.21 14.69
CA GLY A 103 -23.00 -33.92 15.93
C GLY A 103 -22.11 -35.11 16.27
N VAL A 104 -21.89 -35.27 17.56
CA VAL A 104 -22.06 -36.58 18.21
C VAL A 104 -22.86 -36.31 19.47
N GLY A 105 -24.17 -36.50 19.37
CA GLY A 105 -25.00 -36.73 20.56
C GLY A 105 -24.58 -38.07 21.14
N ILE A 106 -23.67 -38.05 22.12
CA ILE A 106 -23.35 -39.22 22.91
C ILE A 106 -24.53 -39.40 23.88
N GLN A 107 -25.36 -40.42 23.63
CA GLN A 107 -26.32 -40.95 24.60
C GLN A 107 -25.60 -41.70 25.71
#